data_AF-A0A535EBT0-F1
#
_entry.id   AF-A0A535EBT0-F1
#
_cell.length_a   1.000
_cell.length_b   1.000
_cell.length_c   1.000
_cell.angle_alpha   90.00
_cell.angle_beta   90.00
_cell.angle_gamma   90.00
#
_symmetry.space_group_name_H-M   'P 1'
#
loop_
_entity.id
_entity.type
_entity.pdbx_description
1 polymer ?
#
loop_
_entity_poly.entity_id
_entity_poly.type
_entity_poly.pdbx_seq_one_letter_code
_entity_poly.pdbx_strand_id
1 'polypeptide(L)'
;MPPDELWLQLLGYHAQPDPSPELRDTMLAAGRGLVEPLERWFERDPARPGGWVHGLAGALGGDAEGARRLVLDVLRRWHDQVFAARWAEIAPILERDAAEKRRFARDHSPAEVVEEATNGGEYEPEAGVGRIVLLPDYVGRPWMRLSRQRGVLVIVHPVAAEALAASPEEARRQRVLRLARALSDDTRLRALRLLAGSSLTLQEMADELGVRKSTMHHHVAVLRSAGLLRLRFGEKRYSLRTAQLGNLPGLLGDYLGEGRRRP
;
A
#
# COMPACT_ATOMS: atom_id res chain seq x y z
N MET A 1 -6.05 -21.52 10.97
CA MET A 1 -5.66 -20.66 12.10
C MET A 1 -6.66 -20.85 13.25
N PRO A 2 -6.17 -21.08 14.49
CA PRO A 2 -7.00 -21.15 15.69
C PRO A 2 -7.78 -19.84 15.96
N PRO A 3 -8.90 -19.88 16.70
CA PRO A 3 -9.71 -18.69 17.00
C PRO A 3 -8.95 -17.63 17.80
N ASP A 4 -8.35 -18.04 18.92
CA ASP A 4 -7.53 -17.16 19.78
C ASP A 4 -6.41 -16.45 19.00
N GLU A 5 -5.84 -17.16 18.03
CA GLU A 5 -4.79 -16.63 17.17
C GLU A 5 -5.33 -15.61 16.16
N LEU A 6 -6.45 -15.92 15.50
CA LEU A 6 -7.12 -14.94 14.66
C LEU A 6 -7.53 -13.70 15.46
N TRP A 7 -7.96 -13.89 16.70
CA TRP A 7 -8.37 -12.81 17.57
C TRP A 7 -7.19 -11.86 17.88
N LEU A 8 -6.04 -12.40 18.28
CA LEU A 8 -4.81 -11.63 18.44
C LEU A 8 -4.40 -10.89 17.16
N GLN A 9 -4.55 -11.54 16.00
CA GLN A 9 -4.30 -10.94 14.70
C GLN A 9 -5.23 -9.75 14.41
N LEU A 10 -6.53 -9.90 14.66
CA LEU A 10 -7.56 -8.88 14.42
C LEU A 10 -7.38 -7.67 15.34
N LEU A 11 -6.98 -7.90 16.59
CA LEU A 11 -6.69 -6.82 17.54
C LEU A 11 -5.30 -6.19 17.36
N GLY A 12 -4.52 -6.67 16.37
CA GLY A 12 -3.23 -6.09 16.02
C GLY A 12 -2.09 -6.42 16.97
N TYR A 13 -2.22 -7.48 17.80
CA TYR A 13 -1.17 -7.92 18.72
C TYR A 13 0.17 -8.11 18.00
N HIS A 14 0.15 -8.81 16.86
CA HIS A 14 1.34 -9.12 16.07
C HIS A 14 1.89 -7.96 15.24
N ALA A 15 1.16 -6.85 15.16
CA ALA A 15 1.63 -5.63 14.51
C ALA A 15 2.47 -4.75 15.42
N GLN A 16 2.46 -5.01 16.73
CA GLN A 16 3.31 -4.33 17.69
C GLN A 16 4.78 -4.78 17.51
N PRO A 17 5.76 -3.86 17.60
CA PRO A 17 7.18 -4.21 17.50
C PRO A 17 7.65 -5.16 18.61
N ASP A 18 7.17 -4.97 19.83
CA ASP A 18 7.50 -5.79 21.00
C ASP A 18 6.26 -5.90 21.93
N PRO A 19 5.28 -6.75 21.59
CA PRO A 19 4.07 -6.87 22.38
C PRO A 19 4.30 -7.64 23.67
N SER A 20 3.90 -7.05 24.81
CA SER A 20 4.10 -7.70 26.12
C SER A 20 3.20 -8.93 26.32
N PRO A 21 3.61 -9.89 27.18
CA PRO A 21 2.76 -11.02 27.58
C PRO A 21 1.43 -10.57 28.21
N GLU A 22 1.43 -9.51 29.01
CA GLU A 22 0.23 -8.99 29.67
C GLU A 22 -0.79 -8.47 28.66
N LEU A 23 -0.33 -7.82 27.58
CA LEU A 23 -1.20 -7.42 26.48
C LEU A 23 -1.82 -8.63 25.79
N ARG A 24 -1.04 -9.69 25.59
CA ARG A 24 -1.53 -10.93 24.97
C ARG A 24 -2.67 -11.52 25.79
N ASP A 25 -2.46 -11.66 27.09
CA ASP A 25 -3.43 -12.28 27.98
C ASP A 25 -4.70 -11.43 28.10
N THR A 26 -4.54 -10.11 28.13
CA THR A 26 -5.65 -9.14 28.08
C THR A 26 -6.49 -9.29 26.81
N MET A 27 -5.84 -9.37 25.65
CA MET A 27 -6.54 -9.56 24.37
C MET A 27 -7.24 -10.92 24.28
N LEU A 28 -6.60 -11.99 24.77
CA LEU A 28 -7.21 -13.33 24.82
C LEU A 28 -8.42 -13.38 25.76
N ALA A 29 -8.34 -12.73 26.93
CA ALA A 29 -9.46 -12.63 27.85
C ALA A 29 -10.66 -11.92 27.21
N ALA A 30 -10.41 -10.84 26.45
CA ALA A 30 -11.45 -10.14 25.69
C ALA A 30 -12.11 -11.05 24.63
N GLY A 31 -11.36 -11.94 23.99
CA GLY A 31 -11.89 -12.94 23.05
C GLY A 31 -12.67 -14.07 23.71
N ARG A 32 -12.76 -14.08 25.04
CA ARG A 32 -13.53 -15.03 25.86
C ARG A 32 -14.62 -14.32 26.68
N GLY A 33 -14.91 -13.06 26.36
CA GLY A 33 -16.00 -12.27 26.92
C GLY A 33 -15.61 -11.28 28.02
N LEU A 34 -14.34 -11.26 28.46
CA LEU A 34 -13.85 -10.33 29.48
C LEU A 34 -13.16 -9.13 28.84
N VAL A 35 -13.95 -8.15 28.39
CA VAL A 35 -13.52 -7.05 27.51
C VAL A 35 -12.95 -5.85 28.31
N GLU A 36 -13.40 -5.65 29.54
CA GLU A 36 -13.06 -4.49 30.37
C GLU A 36 -11.55 -4.31 30.61
N PRO A 37 -10.73 -5.37 30.80
CA PRO A 37 -9.28 -5.22 30.90
C PRO A 37 -8.64 -4.64 29.63
N LEU A 38 -9.16 -4.99 28.46
CA LEU A 38 -8.67 -4.48 27.17
C LEU A 38 -9.08 -3.02 26.96
N GLU A 39 -10.29 -2.64 27.37
CA GLU A 39 -10.75 -1.25 27.34
C GLU A 39 -9.87 -0.36 28.21
N ARG A 40 -9.63 -0.76 29.46
CA ARG A 40 -8.71 -0.05 30.37
C ARG A 40 -7.29 0.04 29.82
N TRP A 41 -6.86 -0.93 29.03
CA TRP A 41 -5.56 -0.88 28.37
C TRP A 41 -5.52 0.19 27.27
N PHE A 42 -6.57 0.32 26.46
CA PHE A 42 -6.66 1.35 25.43
C PHE A 42 -6.75 2.78 26.01
N GLU A 43 -7.44 2.95 27.15
CA GLU A 43 -7.56 4.24 27.82
C GLU A 43 -6.20 4.80 28.31
N ARG A 44 -5.20 3.94 28.53
CA ARG A 44 -3.86 4.35 28.98
C ARG A 44 -3.04 5.07 27.90
N ASP A 45 -3.40 4.93 26.63
CA ASP A 45 -2.73 5.60 25.51
C ASP A 45 -3.74 5.96 24.40
N PRO A 46 -4.47 7.08 24.56
CA PRO A 46 -5.49 7.53 23.59
C PRO A 46 -4.92 7.88 22.21
N ALA A 47 -3.61 8.08 22.10
CA ALA A 47 -2.94 8.40 20.84
C ALA A 47 -2.68 7.15 19.99
N ARG A 48 -2.83 5.94 20.54
CA ARG A 48 -2.73 4.71 19.75
C ARG A 48 -3.90 4.57 18.78
N PRO A 49 -3.65 4.24 17.51
CA PRO A 49 -4.71 3.99 16.53
C PRO A 49 -5.46 2.70 16.89
N GLY A 50 -6.46 2.81 17.77
CA GLY A 50 -7.17 1.67 18.37
C GLY A 50 -8.70 1.85 18.48
N GLY A 51 -9.27 3.01 18.13
CA GLY A 51 -10.72 3.23 18.22
C GLY A 51 -11.55 2.22 17.40
N TRP A 52 -11.01 1.75 16.26
CA TRP A 52 -11.62 0.67 15.48
C TRP A 52 -11.46 -0.70 16.14
N VAL A 53 -10.40 -0.94 16.92
CA VAL A 53 -10.17 -2.21 17.64
C VAL A 53 -11.20 -2.38 18.76
N HIS A 54 -11.55 -1.28 19.45
CA HIS A 54 -12.65 -1.25 20.41
C HIS A 54 -14.00 -1.53 19.73
N GLY A 55 -14.28 -0.85 18.61
CA GLY A 55 -15.48 -1.13 17.80
C GLY A 55 -15.53 -2.57 17.25
N LEU A 56 -14.37 -3.15 16.91
CA LEU A 56 -14.26 -4.51 16.40
C LEU A 56 -14.48 -5.55 17.50
N ALA A 57 -13.88 -5.37 18.69
CA ALA A 57 -14.07 -6.27 19.82
C ALA A 57 -15.55 -6.29 20.27
N GLY A 58 -16.20 -5.11 20.30
CA GLY A 58 -17.63 -5.00 20.55
C GLY A 58 -18.49 -5.61 19.45
N ALA A 59 -18.19 -5.35 18.17
CA ALA A 59 -18.96 -5.88 17.03
C ALA A 59 -18.78 -7.40 16.83
N LEU A 60 -17.63 -7.94 17.22
CA LEU A 60 -17.33 -9.37 17.15
C LEU A 60 -17.66 -10.12 18.46
N GLY A 61 -18.22 -9.42 19.45
CA GLY A 61 -18.97 -9.99 20.58
C GLY A 61 -18.15 -10.66 21.68
N GLY A 62 -16.84 -10.40 21.76
CA GLY A 62 -15.98 -11.03 22.76
C GLY A 62 -15.92 -12.57 22.69
N ASP A 63 -16.28 -13.16 21.56
CA ASP A 63 -16.19 -14.61 21.28
C ASP A 63 -15.24 -14.83 20.09
N ALA A 64 -14.03 -15.32 20.36
CA ALA A 64 -13.01 -15.55 19.33
C ALA A 64 -13.45 -16.57 18.27
N GLU A 65 -14.24 -17.60 18.64
CA GLU A 65 -14.76 -18.56 17.65
C GLU A 65 -15.90 -17.96 16.83
N GLY A 66 -16.80 -17.22 17.48
CA GLY A 66 -17.84 -16.44 16.79
C GLY A 66 -17.27 -15.45 15.79
N ALA A 67 -16.28 -14.67 16.22
CA ALA A 67 -15.51 -13.76 15.39
C ALA A 67 -14.86 -14.49 14.20
N ARG A 68 -14.23 -15.63 14.45
CA ARG A 68 -13.63 -16.46 13.40
C ARG A 68 -14.64 -16.94 12.37
N ARG A 69 -15.79 -17.46 12.83
CA ARG A 69 -16.87 -17.89 11.93
C ARG A 69 -17.36 -16.73 11.07
N LEU A 70 -17.61 -15.57 11.68
CA LEU A 70 -18.10 -14.38 10.98
C LEU A 70 -17.10 -13.86 9.96
N VAL A 71 -15.82 -13.71 10.34
CA VAL A 71 -14.77 -13.25 9.42
C VAL A 71 -14.62 -14.20 8.24
N LEU A 72 -14.62 -15.51 8.49
CA LEU A 72 -14.54 -16.49 7.40
C LEU A 72 -15.77 -16.45 6.49
N ASP A 73 -16.97 -16.29 7.05
CA ASP A 73 -18.20 -16.16 6.27
C ASP A 73 -18.18 -14.90 5.40
N VAL A 74 -17.82 -13.74 5.98
CA VAL A 74 -17.69 -12.48 5.24
C VAL A 74 -16.66 -12.59 4.13
N LEU A 75 -15.46 -13.13 4.41
CA LEU A 75 -14.42 -13.28 3.39
C LEU A 75 -14.83 -14.21 2.25
N ARG A 76 -15.52 -15.32 2.56
CA ARG A 76 -16.05 -16.25 1.54
C ARG A 76 -17.12 -15.59 0.69
N ARG A 77 -18.13 -14.97 1.31
CA ARG A 77 -19.18 -14.26 0.58
C ARG A 77 -18.62 -13.12 -0.26
N TRP A 78 -17.68 -12.37 0.28
CA TRP A 78 -17.02 -11.29 -0.45
C TRP A 78 -16.25 -11.83 -1.66
N HIS A 79 -15.52 -12.94 -1.49
CA HIS A 79 -14.88 -13.62 -2.62
C HIS A 79 -15.94 -14.05 -3.65
N ASP A 80 -16.94 -14.81 -3.25
CA ASP A 80 -17.91 -15.44 -4.16
C ASP A 80 -18.78 -14.40 -4.90
N GLN A 81 -19.16 -13.32 -4.23
CA GLN A 81 -20.09 -12.32 -4.77
C GLN A 81 -19.38 -11.16 -5.50
N VAL A 82 -18.13 -10.85 -5.14
CA VAL A 82 -17.44 -9.66 -5.68
C VAL A 82 -16.26 -10.05 -6.57
N PHE A 83 -15.40 -10.96 -6.12
CA PHE A 83 -14.13 -11.23 -6.80
C PHE A 83 -14.17 -12.43 -7.73
N ALA A 84 -14.95 -13.47 -7.43
CA ALA A 84 -14.95 -14.72 -8.18
C ALA A 84 -15.22 -14.50 -9.67
N ALA A 85 -16.18 -13.62 -10.00
CA ALA A 85 -16.55 -13.28 -11.38
C ALA A 85 -15.39 -12.64 -12.18
N ARG A 86 -14.44 -11.98 -11.50
CA ARG A 86 -13.30 -11.30 -12.12
C ARG A 86 -11.97 -12.00 -11.83
N TRP A 87 -11.97 -13.08 -11.06
CA TRP A 87 -10.73 -13.71 -10.62
C TRP A 87 -9.90 -14.25 -11.78
N ALA A 88 -10.57 -14.81 -12.81
CA ALA A 88 -9.89 -15.27 -14.03
C ALA A 88 -9.18 -14.14 -14.80
N GLU A 89 -9.66 -12.89 -14.70
CA GLU A 89 -9.02 -11.70 -15.28
C GLU A 89 -7.87 -11.21 -14.38
N ILE A 90 -8.08 -11.19 -13.07
CA ILE A 90 -7.18 -10.54 -12.09
C ILE A 90 -5.98 -11.43 -11.73
N ALA A 91 -6.21 -12.73 -11.50
CA ALA A 91 -5.17 -13.65 -11.01
C ALA A 91 -3.92 -13.69 -11.93
N PRO A 92 -4.05 -13.80 -13.27
CA PRO A 92 -2.88 -13.77 -14.16
C PRO A 92 -2.10 -12.45 -14.11
N ILE A 93 -2.73 -11.33 -13.74
CA ILE A 93 -2.05 -10.05 -13.57
C ILE A 93 -1.21 -10.08 -12.29
N LEU A 94 -1.80 -10.52 -11.18
CA LEU A 94 -1.10 -10.64 -9.89
C LEU A 94 0.06 -11.63 -9.95
N GLU A 95 -0.11 -12.76 -10.63
CA GLU A 95 0.91 -13.79 -10.78
C GLU A 95 2.10 -13.31 -11.63
N ARG A 96 1.84 -12.62 -12.74
CA ARG A 96 2.89 -12.04 -13.59
C ARG A 96 3.70 -11.00 -12.81
N ASP A 97 3.03 -10.09 -12.13
CA ASP A 97 3.68 -9.04 -11.32
C ASP A 97 4.52 -9.67 -10.20
N ALA A 98 3.98 -10.63 -9.44
CA ALA A 98 4.75 -11.36 -8.42
C ALA A 98 5.96 -12.11 -9.00
N ALA A 99 5.83 -12.72 -10.18
CA ALA A 99 6.93 -13.41 -10.85
C ALA A 99 8.01 -12.44 -11.31
N GLU A 100 7.64 -11.27 -11.83
CA GLU A 100 8.55 -10.19 -12.19
C GLU A 100 9.35 -9.70 -10.98
N LYS A 101 8.67 -9.39 -9.87
CA LYS A 101 9.37 -8.92 -8.65
C LYS A 101 10.25 -10.00 -8.01
N ARG A 102 9.86 -11.28 -8.09
CA ARG A 102 10.73 -12.40 -7.68
C ARG A 102 11.99 -12.51 -8.53
N ARG A 103 11.91 -12.28 -9.85
CA ARG A 103 13.09 -12.25 -10.73
C ARG A 103 13.98 -11.06 -10.39
N PHE A 104 13.39 -9.88 -10.26
CA PHE A 104 14.11 -8.64 -9.92
C PHE A 104 14.87 -8.77 -8.59
N ALA A 105 14.25 -9.38 -7.58
CA ALA A 105 14.83 -9.58 -6.25
C ALA A 105 16.05 -10.53 -6.19
N ARG A 106 16.41 -11.23 -7.28
CA ARG A 106 17.60 -12.09 -7.29
C ARG A 106 18.89 -11.29 -7.28
N ASP A 107 18.88 -10.14 -7.95
CA ASP A 107 20.08 -9.35 -8.25
C ASP A 107 20.05 -7.95 -7.61
N HIS A 108 19.00 -7.64 -6.82
CA HIS A 108 18.78 -6.33 -6.22
C HIS A 108 18.59 -6.41 -4.71
N SER A 109 18.98 -5.35 -4.01
CA SER A 109 18.79 -5.22 -2.57
C SER A 109 17.31 -5.12 -2.20
N PRO A 110 16.91 -5.47 -0.96
CA PRO A 110 15.53 -5.33 -0.51
C PRO A 110 14.96 -3.91 -0.69
N ALA A 111 15.77 -2.87 -0.47
CA ALA A 111 15.36 -1.49 -0.64
C ALA A 111 15.01 -1.17 -2.11
N GLU A 112 15.84 -1.60 -3.05
CA GLU A 112 15.59 -1.43 -4.49
C GLU A 112 14.35 -2.20 -4.94
N VAL A 113 14.18 -3.43 -4.47
CA VAL A 113 13.00 -4.25 -4.78
C VAL A 113 11.74 -3.58 -4.25
N VAL A 114 11.77 -2.99 -3.05
CA VAL A 114 10.63 -2.25 -2.49
C VAL A 114 10.36 -0.98 -3.29
N GLU A 115 11.35 -0.16 -3.61
CA GLU A 115 11.16 1.06 -4.41
C GLU A 115 10.52 0.71 -5.77
N GLU A 116 11.01 -0.35 -6.41
CA GLU A 116 10.53 -0.81 -7.71
C GLU A 116 9.14 -1.44 -7.64
N ALA A 117 8.82 -2.24 -6.62
CA ALA A 117 7.51 -2.87 -6.48
C ALA A 117 6.41 -1.85 -6.13
N THR A 118 6.77 -0.79 -5.41
CA THR A 118 5.81 0.15 -4.82
C THR A 118 5.70 1.47 -5.57
N ASN A 119 6.42 1.56 -6.69
CA ASN A 119 6.52 2.74 -7.54
C ASN A 119 7.00 3.98 -6.76
N GLY A 120 8.10 3.83 -6.03
CA GLY A 120 8.78 4.93 -5.31
C GLY A 120 8.70 4.85 -3.78
N GLY A 121 8.27 3.75 -3.19
CA GLY A 121 8.30 3.60 -1.74
C GLY A 121 9.73 3.39 -1.22
N GLU A 122 10.16 4.21 -0.26
CA GLU A 122 11.48 4.13 0.35
C GLU A 122 11.44 3.22 1.58
N TYR A 123 12.27 2.18 1.57
CA TYR A 123 12.41 1.26 2.67
C TYR A 123 13.83 1.32 3.24
N GLU A 124 13.90 1.56 4.55
CA GLU A 124 15.11 1.43 5.34
C GLU A 124 14.99 0.17 6.20
N PRO A 125 16.03 -0.68 6.30
CA PRO A 125 16.02 -1.82 7.20
C PRO A 125 15.75 -1.42 8.64
N GLU A 126 14.83 -2.12 9.30
CA GLU A 126 14.40 -1.83 10.67
C GLU A 126 14.71 -3.00 11.60
N ALA A 127 15.06 -2.72 12.85
CA ALA A 127 15.22 -3.75 13.87
C ALA A 127 13.92 -4.54 14.07
N GLY A 128 14.04 -5.86 14.23
CA GLY A 128 12.91 -6.76 14.42
C GLY A 128 12.21 -7.20 13.13
N VAL A 129 12.57 -6.66 11.96
CA VAL A 129 12.05 -7.13 10.66
C VAL A 129 13.06 -8.08 9.99
N GLY A 130 12.79 -9.39 10.08
CA GLY A 130 13.64 -10.42 9.48
C GLY A 130 13.24 -10.81 8.06
N ARG A 131 12.05 -10.40 7.60
CA ARG A 131 11.52 -10.78 6.28
C ARG A 131 10.60 -9.71 5.72
N ILE A 132 10.65 -9.51 4.39
CA ILE A 132 9.70 -8.70 3.65
C ILE A 132 8.85 -9.63 2.77
N VAL A 133 7.53 -9.39 2.75
CA VAL A 133 6.59 -10.06 1.84
C VAL A 133 5.92 -8.98 1.00
N LEU A 134 6.17 -9.03 -0.31
CA LEU A 134 5.48 -8.20 -1.29
C LEU A 134 4.23 -8.93 -1.77
N LEU A 135 3.08 -8.28 -1.64
CA LEU A 135 1.79 -8.78 -2.12
C LEU A 135 1.25 -7.82 -3.19
N PRO A 136 1.15 -8.24 -4.46
CA PRO A 136 0.59 -7.39 -5.50
C PRO A 136 -0.90 -7.15 -5.26
N ASP A 137 -1.37 -5.96 -5.61
CA ASP A 137 -2.75 -5.51 -5.49
C ASP A 137 -3.25 -4.85 -6.77
N TYR A 138 -4.38 -5.33 -7.25
CA TYR A 138 -5.06 -4.84 -8.44
C TYR A 138 -6.04 -3.70 -8.13
N VAL A 139 -6.61 -3.63 -6.92
CA VAL A 139 -7.74 -2.72 -6.65
C VAL A 139 -7.26 -1.39 -6.05
N GLY A 140 -6.40 -1.42 -5.04
CA GLY A 140 -6.01 -0.27 -4.22
C GLY A 140 -5.00 0.68 -4.86
N ARG A 141 -4.72 0.54 -6.16
CA ARG A 141 -3.78 1.40 -6.90
C ARG A 141 -4.21 2.88 -6.84
N PRO A 142 -3.27 3.84 -6.79
CA PRO A 142 -1.81 3.69 -6.74
C PRO A 142 -1.27 3.59 -5.30
N TRP A 143 -2.15 3.32 -4.35
CA TRP A 143 -1.81 3.27 -2.95
C TRP A 143 -1.19 1.93 -2.61
N MET A 144 -0.47 1.96 -1.50
CA MET A 144 0.15 0.79 -0.92
C MET A 144 -0.17 0.76 0.56
N ARG A 145 -0.11 -0.43 1.13
CA ARG A 145 -0.38 -0.64 2.55
C ARG A 145 0.75 -1.46 3.15
N LEU A 146 1.26 -0.99 4.27
CA LEU A 146 2.26 -1.69 5.04
C LEU A 146 1.63 -2.22 6.32
N SER A 147 1.96 -3.45 6.67
CA SER A 147 1.65 -4.01 7.98
C SER A 147 2.83 -4.84 8.47
N ARG A 148 3.14 -4.73 9.76
CA ARG A 148 4.11 -5.61 10.42
C ARG A 148 3.36 -6.76 11.05
N GLN A 149 3.91 -7.95 10.95
CA GLN A 149 3.33 -9.18 11.49
C GLN A 149 4.46 -10.10 11.92
N ARG A 150 4.71 -10.25 13.23
CA ARG A 150 5.68 -11.21 13.78
C ARG A 150 7.08 -11.12 13.13
N GLY A 151 7.60 -9.90 13.05
CA GLY A 151 8.90 -9.64 12.39
C GLY A 151 8.91 -9.79 10.87
N VAL A 152 7.74 -9.89 10.24
CA VAL A 152 7.56 -9.81 8.79
C VAL A 152 6.95 -8.45 8.44
N LEU A 153 7.56 -7.73 7.51
CA LEU A 153 6.95 -6.57 6.87
C LEU A 153 6.17 -7.03 5.64
N VAL A 154 4.85 -6.94 5.70
CA VAL A 154 3.96 -7.18 4.56
C VAL A 154 3.70 -5.85 3.86
N ILE A 155 4.06 -5.78 2.58
CA ILE A 155 3.81 -4.62 1.73
C ILE A 155 2.83 -5.04 0.64
N VAL A 156 1.60 -4.57 0.76
CA VAL A 156 0.60 -4.67 -0.30
C VAL A 156 0.86 -3.52 -1.27
N HIS A 157 1.32 -3.85 -2.48
CA HIS A 157 1.78 -2.87 -3.45
C HIS A 157 0.93 -2.89 -4.72
N PRO A 158 0.75 -1.74 -5.39
CA PRO A 158 0.01 -1.71 -6.64
C PRO A 158 0.73 -2.55 -7.71
N VAL A 159 -0.01 -3.34 -8.48
CA VAL A 159 0.54 -3.94 -9.71
C VAL A 159 1.02 -2.84 -10.65
N ALA A 160 2.13 -3.11 -11.34
CA ALA A 160 2.65 -2.19 -12.34
C ALA A 160 1.55 -1.84 -13.37
N ALA A 161 1.47 -0.57 -13.76
CA ALA A 161 0.42 -0.15 -14.70
C ALA A 161 0.64 -0.76 -16.10
N GLU A 162 1.88 -1.15 -16.40
CA GLU A 162 2.32 -1.89 -17.58
C GLU A 162 1.77 -3.33 -17.58
N ALA A 163 1.61 -3.96 -16.40
CA ALA A 163 1.08 -5.33 -16.28
C ALA A 163 -0.41 -5.44 -16.70
N LEU A 164 -1.10 -4.29 -16.79
CA LEU A 164 -2.50 -4.19 -17.20
C LEU A 164 -2.68 -4.04 -18.71
N ALA A 165 -1.62 -3.67 -19.41
CA ALA A 165 -1.69 -3.44 -20.83
C ALA A 165 -1.80 -4.77 -21.57
N ALA A 166 -2.62 -4.78 -22.63
CA ALA A 166 -2.75 -5.94 -23.50
C ALA A 166 -1.52 -6.16 -24.40
N SER A 167 -0.70 -5.13 -24.59
CA SER A 167 0.51 -5.18 -25.42
C SER A 167 1.59 -4.21 -24.91
N PRO A 168 2.86 -4.40 -25.29
CA PRO A 168 3.94 -3.44 -25.00
C PRO A 168 3.67 -2.04 -25.57
N GLU A 169 3.05 -1.95 -26.75
CA GLU A 169 2.65 -0.68 -27.37
C GLU A 169 1.63 0.07 -26.50
N GLU A 170 0.60 -0.65 -26.03
CA GLU A 170 -0.41 -0.09 -25.14
C GLU A 170 0.20 0.35 -23.81
N ALA A 171 1.13 -0.45 -23.25
CA ALA A 171 1.84 -0.09 -22.02
C ALA A 171 2.60 1.23 -22.18
N ARG A 172 3.32 1.40 -23.30
CA ARG A 172 4.07 2.62 -23.62
C ARG A 172 3.15 3.82 -23.80
N ARG A 173 2.07 3.68 -24.58
CA ARG A 173 1.05 4.71 -24.78
C ARG A 173 0.46 5.17 -23.44
N GLN A 174 0.07 4.22 -22.60
CA GLN A 174 -0.50 4.53 -21.28
C GLN A 174 0.53 5.19 -20.35
N ARG A 175 1.82 4.84 -20.44
CA ARG A 175 2.88 5.51 -19.69
C ARG A 175 3.02 6.98 -20.09
N VAL A 176 3.00 7.27 -21.39
CA VAL A 176 2.99 8.67 -21.91
C VAL A 176 1.77 9.43 -21.39
N LEU A 177 0.57 8.83 -21.49
CA LEU A 177 -0.66 9.45 -21.02
C LEU A 177 -0.65 9.73 -19.50
N ARG A 178 -0.13 8.81 -18.68
CA ARG A 178 0.01 9.01 -17.24
C ARG A 178 0.92 10.19 -16.91
N LEU A 179 2.08 10.28 -17.56
CA LEU A 179 3.02 11.38 -17.36
C LEU A 179 2.43 12.71 -17.85
N ALA A 180 1.84 12.74 -19.04
CA ALA A 180 1.20 13.95 -19.57
C ALA A 180 0.08 14.45 -18.65
N ARG A 181 -0.80 13.56 -18.18
CA ARG A 181 -1.85 13.91 -17.20
C ARG A 181 -1.25 14.41 -15.90
N ALA A 182 -0.19 13.79 -15.40
CA ALA A 182 0.46 14.24 -14.16
C ALA A 182 1.01 15.67 -14.29
N LEU A 183 1.56 16.03 -15.45
CA LEU A 183 2.21 17.32 -15.70
C LEU A 183 1.26 18.42 -16.23
N SER A 184 0.03 18.10 -16.66
CA SER A 184 -0.89 19.05 -17.30
C SER A 184 -1.72 19.91 -16.33
N ASP A 185 -1.26 20.13 -15.10
CA ASP A 185 -2.02 20.81 -14.04
C ASP A 185 -1.09 21.65 -13.18
N ASP A 186 -1.48 22.91 -13.00
CA ASP A 186 -0.68 23.92 -12.31
C ASP A 186 -0.37 23.52 -10.86
N THR A 187 -1.35 23.02 -10.12
CA THR A 187 -1.17 22.62 -8.72
C THR A 187 -0.19 21.45 -8.61
N ARG A 188 -0.27 20.48 -9.54
CA ARG A 188 0.68 19.36 -9.59
C ARG A 188 2.10 19.82 -9.93
N LEU A 189 2.27 20.74 -10.89
CA LEU A 189 3.59 21.28 -11.22
C LEU A 189 4.20 22.05 -10.05
N ARG A 190 3.40 22.87 -9.36
CA ARG A 190 3.82 23.57 -8.14
C ARG A 190 4.19 22.60 -7.02
N ALA A 191 3.42 21.53 -6.82
CA ALA A 191 3.77 20.47 -5.86
C ALA A 191 5.11 19.80 -6.20
N LEU A 192 5.32 19.41 -7.46
CA LEU A 192 6.60 18.84 -7.90
C LEU A 192 7.77 19.83 -7.69
N ARG A 193 7.54 21.13 -7.89
CA ARG A 193 8.53 22.18 -7.63
C ARG A 193 8.90 22.28 -6.15
N LEU A 194 7.93 22.20 -5.25
CA LEU A 194 8.20 22.14 -3.80
C LEU A 194 9.03 20.90 -3.46
N LEU A 195 8.60 19.73 -3.94
CA LEU A 195 9.23 18.44 -3.68
C LEU A 195 10.61 18.25 -4.34
N ALA A 196 11.00 19.15 -5.25
CA ALA A 196 12.32 19.13 -5.87
C ALA A 196 13.43 19.57 -4.89
N GLY A 197 13.09 20.39 -3.89
CA GLY A 197 14.04 20.94 -2.92
C GLY A 197 13.85 20.42 -1.49
N SER A 198 12.77 19.70 -1.22
CA SER A 198 12.43 19.20 0.12
C SER A 198 11.63 17.91 0.05
N SER A 199 11.41 17.29 1.21
CA SER A 199 10.32 16.34 1.39
C SER A 199 9.17 17.01 2.13
N LEU A 200 7.92 16.64 1.83
CA LEU A 200 6.73 17.19 2.47
C LEU A 200 5.69 16.09 2.67
N THR A 201 4.95 16.16 3.76
CA THR A 201 3.73 15.39 3.98
C THR A 201 2.62 15.89 3.06
N LEU A 202 1.58 15.08 2.88
CA LEU A 202 0.38 15.48 2.14
C LEU A 202 -0.26 16.75 2.72
N GLN A 203 -0.28 16.89 4.04
CA GLN A 203 -0.87 18.03 4.71
C GLN A 203 -0.05 19.30 4.46
N GLU A 204 1.28 19.25 4.64
CA GLU A 204 2.16 20.39 4.35
C GLU A 204 2.03 20.82 2.88
N MET A 205 1.98 19.90 1.91
CA MET A 205 1.74 20.26 0.51
C MET A 205 0.38 20.94 0.29
N ALA A 206 -0.67 20.48 1.00
CA ALA A 206 -2.00 21.07 0.88
C ALA A 206 -2.02 22.51 1.42
N ASP A 207 -1.38 22.73 2.57
CA ASP A 207 -1.30 24.01 3.24
C ASP A 207 -0.48 25.02 2.41
N GLU A 208 0.72 24.63 1.95
CA GLU A 208 1.60 25.47 1.11
C GLU A 208 0.96 25.87 -0.23
N LEU A 209 0.14 25.00 -0.81
CA LEU A 209 -0.52 25.25 -2.09
C LEU A 209 -1.93 25.85 -1.95
N GLY A 210 -2.43 26.03 -0.72
CA GLY A 210 -3.74 26.60 -0.45
C GLY A 210 -4.91 25.75 -0.95
N VAL A 211 -4.76 24.41 -0.95
CA VAL A 211 -5.80 23.49 -1.40
C VAL A 211 -6.29 22.60 -0.27
N ARG A 212 -7.51 22.06 -0.40
CA ARG A 212 -8.03 21.10 0.58
C ARG A 212 -7.21 19.82 0.58
N LYS A 213 -7.09 19.17 1.74
CA LYS A 213 -6.43 17.87 1.91
C LYS A 213 -6.95 16.79 0.94
N SER A 214 -8.26 16.74 0.71
CA SER A 214 -8.88 15.80 -0.24
C SER A 214 -8.44 16.06 -1.68
N THR A 215 -8.31 17.33 -2.07
CA THR A 215 -7.78 17.74 -3.38
C THR A 215 -6.32 17.35 -3.52
N MET A 216 -5.48 17.62 -2.50
CA MET A 216 -4.08 17.21 -2.51
C MET A 216 -3.92 15.68 -2.56
N HIS A 217 -4.78 14.92 -1.89
CA HIS A 217 -4.81 13.46 -1.99
C HIS A 217 -5.04 12.99 -3.43
N HIS A 218 -5.93 13.65 -4.18
CA HIS A 218 -6.13 13.35 -5.60
C HIS A 218 -4.88 13.71 -6.44
N HIS A 219 -4.27 14.87 -6.21
CA HIS A 219 -3.03 15.26 -6.90
C HIS A 219 -1.90 14.26 -6.65
N VAL A 220 -1.68 13.86 -5.39
CA VAL A 220 -0.69 12.84 -5.00
C VAL A 220 -1.00 11.50 -5.67
N ALA A 221 -2.26 11.08 -5.76
CA ALA A 221 -2.62 9.85 -6.46
C ALA A 221 -2.17 9.89 -7.94
N VAL A 222 -2.42 10.99 -8.64
CA VAL A 222 -2.02 11.15 -10.05
C VAL A 222 -0.50 11.14 -10.19
N LEU A 223 0.21 11.89 -9.35
CA LEU A 223 1.67 11.96 -9.35
C LEU A 223 2.33 10.60 -9.02
N ARG A 224 1.79 9.87 -8.03
CA ARG A 224 2.23 8.50 -7.70
C ARG A 224 1.96 7.53 -8.84
N SER A 225 0.80 7.61 -9.49
CA SER A 225 0.48 6.75 -10.64
C SER A 225 1.45 6.97 -11.81
N ALA A 226 2.00 8.18 -11.95
CA ALA A 226 3.02 8.50 -12.92
C ALA A 226 4.47 8.18 -12.45
N GLY A 227 4.64 7.65 -11.24
CA GLY A 227 5.95 7.31 -10.68
C GLY A 227 6.83 8.52 -10.35
N LEU A 228 6.24 9.71 -10.20
CA LEU A 228 6.98 10.96 -9.99
C LEU A 228 7.31 11.23 -8.52
N LEU A 229 6.78 10.44 -7.59
CA LEU A 229 6.98 10.64 -6.16
C LEU A 229 7.72 9.47 -5.55
N ARG A 230 8.62 9.78 -4.62
CA ARG A 230 9.02 8.83 -3.58
C ARG A 230 8.19 9.03 -2.32
N LEU A 231 8.05 7.98 -1.51
CA LEU A 231 7.33 8.00 -0.24
C LEU A 231 8.17 7.32 0.83
N ARG A 232 8.59 8.07 1.83
CA ARG A 232 9.18 7.53 3.07
C ARG A 232 8.07 7.14 4.04
N PHE A 233 7.91 5.85 4.30
CA PHE A 233 6.73 5.31 4.97
C PHE A 233 6.55 5.78 6.42
N GLY A 234 7.61 5.76 7.21
CA GLY A 234 7.55 6.07 8.64
C GLY A 234 7.03 7.49 8.90
N GLU A 235 7.45 8.43 8.07
CA GLU A 235 7.11 9.85 8.22
C GLU A 235 5.98 10.31 7.28
N LYS A 236 5.53 9.45 6.37
CA LYS A 236 4.55 9.77 5.31
C LYS A 236 4.94 11.01 4.50
N ARG A 237 6.25 11.14 4.24
CA ARG A 237 6.85 12.26 3.51
C ARG A 237 7.11 11.88 2.06
N TYR A 238 6.70 12.76 1.16
CA TYR A 238 6.89 12.64 -0.27
C TYR A 238 8.11 13.45 -0.69
N SER A 239 8.81 12.98 -1.72
CA SER A 239 9.91 13.71 -2.39
C SER A 239 9.85 13.44 -3.90
N LEU A 240 10.56 14.24 -4.70
CA LEU A 240 10.54 14.09 -6.16
C LEU A 240 11.37 12.88 -6.63
N ARG A 241 10.79 12.03 -7.48
CA ARG A 241 11.48 10.93 -8.19
C ARG A 241 11.85 11.37 -9.60
N THR A 242 13.07 11.87 -9.79
CA THR A 242 13.52 12.51 -11.04
C THR A 242 13.83 11.54 -12.18
N ALA A 243 14.13 10.27 -11.88
CA ALA A 243 14.51 9.27 -12.88
C ALA A 243 13.47 9.13 -14.02
N GLN A 244 12.18 9.24 -13.70
CA GLN A 244 11.09 9.14 -14.67
C GLN A 244 11.05 10.35 -15.62
N LEU A 245 11.41 11.54 -15.13
CA LEU A 245 11.44 12.78 -15.91
C LEU A 245 12.64 12.83 -16.86
N GLY A 246 13.80 12.34 -16.42
CA GLY A 246 15.00 12.29 -17.26
C GLY A 246 14.82 11.44 -18.53
N ASN A 247 13.95 10.43 -18.48
CA ASN A 247 13.67 9.54 -19.62
C ASN A 247 12.44 9.99 -20.46
N LEU A 248 11.88 11.18 -20.22
CA LEU A 248 10.68 11.63 -20.95
C LEU A 248 10.93 11.82 -22.47
N PRO A 249 12.03 12.44 -22.92
CA PRO A 249 12.30 12.58 -24.36
C PRO A 249 12.45 11.23 -25.06
N GLY A 250 13.14 10.27 -24.42
CA GLY A 250 13.30 8.92 -24.94
C GLY A 250 11.97 8.19 -25.06
N LEU A 251 11.13 8.23 -24.01
CA LEU A 251 9.80 7.64 -24.02
C LEU A 251 8.92 8.19 -25.16
N LEU A 252 8.92 9.51 -25.37
CA LEU A 252 8.16 10.14 -26.45
C LEU A 252 8.73 9.77 -27.81
N GLY A 253 10.05 9.73 -27.96
CA GLY A 253 10.73 9.30 -29.17
C GLY A 253 10.36 7.87 -29.57
N ASP A 254 10.40 6.94 -28.62
CA ASP A 254 10.04 5.53 -28.84
C ASP A 254 8.58 5.40 -29.29
N TYR A 255 7.66 6.11 -28.63
CA TYR A 255 6.24 6.07 -28.97
C TYR A 255 5.94 6.66 -30.37
N LEU A 256 6.61 7.75 -30.75
CA LEU A 256 6.42 8.40 -32.06
C LEU A 256 7.19 7.69 -33.20
N GLY A 257 8.31 7.02 -32.88
CA GLY A 257 9.19 6.37 -33.85
C GLY A 257 8.64 5.07 -34.42
N GLU A 258 7.79 4.35 -33.68
CA GLU A 258 7.21 3.07 -34.11
C GLU A 258 6.22 3.21 -35.30
N GLY A 259 5.58 4.37 -35.46
CA GLY A 259 4.71 4.65 -36.61
C GLY A 259 5.44 4.69 -37.96
N ARG A 260 6.78 4.80 -37.97
CA ARG A 260 7.60 4.81 -39.20
C ARG A 260 8.08 3.43 -39.64
N ARG A 261 7.77 2.36 -38.88
CA ARG A 261 8.19 0.97 -39.18
C ARG A 261 7.06 0.07 -39.68
N ARG A 262 6.14 0.59 -40.50
CA ARG A 262 5.26 -0.25 -41.32
C ARG A 262 5.66 -0.07 -42.80
N PRO A 263 6.18 -1.12 -43.49
CA PRO A 263 6.31 -1.11 -44.93
C PRO A 263 4.93 -1.07 -45.61
#